data_AF-A0A4Y2T6X0-F1
#
_entry.id   AF-A0A4Y2T6X0-F1
#
_cell.length_a   1.000
_cell.length_b   1.000
_cell.length_c   1.000
_cell.angle_alpha   90.00
_cell.angle_beta   90.00
_cell.angle_gamma   90.00
#
_symmetry.space_group_name_H-M   'P 1'
#
loop_
_entity.id
_entity.type
_entity.pdbx_description
1 polymer ?
#
loop_
_entity_poly.entity_id
_entity_poly.type
_entity_poly.pdbx_seq_one_letter_code
_entity_poly.pdbx_strand_id
1 'polypeptide(L)'
;MFSLFQKFPILWIGELIIKNVRTMVKLTYVSGDMRVAMHALPRFEPVPAIILCRRLRTNINEDFCYQVTAERKGVGIRIGSPKNGGKIDSI
;
A
#
# COMPACT_ATOMS: atom_id res chain seq x y z
N MET A 1 -4.64 -18.20 26.49
CA MET A 1 -3.92 -16.97 26.09
C MET A 1 -3.41 -17.18 24.67
N PHE A 2 -4.11 -16.68 23.65
CA PHE A 2 -3.71 -16.86 22.25
C PHE A 2 -2.82 -15.70 21.80
N SER A 3 -1.59 -16.01 21.41
CA SER A 3 -0.62 -15.05 20.91
C SER A 3 -1.05 -14.52 19.54
N LEU A 4 -1.05 -13.20 19.33
CA LEU A 4 -1.41 -12.53 18.08
C LEU A 4 -0.66 -13.11 16.85
N PHE A 5 0.53 -13.69 17.07
CA PHE A 5 1.35 -14.34 16.05
C PHE A 5 0.80 -15.68 15.53
N GLN A 6 -0.16 -16.31 16.22
CA GLN A 6 -0.83 -17.51 15.70
C GLN A 6 -1.94 -17.18 14.69
N LYS A 7 -2.39 -15.92 14.61
CA LYS A 7 -3.54 -15.52 13.77
C LYS A 7 -3.14 -15.08 12.36
N PHE A 8 -1.89 -14.68 12.14
CA PHE A 8 -1.47 -13.99 10.92
C PHE A 8 -0.10 -14.46 10.42
N PRO A 9 -0.01 -15.06 9.23
CA PRO A 9 1.24 -15.60 8.71
C PRO A 9 2.25 -14.50 8.39
N ILE A 10 3.53 -14.82 8.57
CA ILE A 10 4.64 -13.98 8.13
C ILE A 10 4.77 -14.12 6.62
N LEU A 11 4.81 -12.98 5.91
CA LEU A 11 4.92 -12.94 4.45
C LEU A 11 6.34 -12.68 3.98
N TRP A 12 7.09 -11.86 4.73
CA TRP A 12 8.41 -11.41 4.30
C TRP A 12 9.23 -10.88 5.47
N ILE A 13 10.55 -11.07 5.38
CA ILE A 13 11.55 -10.54 6.30
C ILE A 13 12.67 -9.94 5.45
N GLY A 14 13.10 -8.73 5.79
CA GLY A 14 14.18 -8.06 5.07
C GLY A 14 14.37 -6.62 5.54
N GLU A 15 15.10 -5.83 4.76
CA GLU A 15 15.44 -4.46 5.12
C GLU A 15 14.42 -3.44 4.60
N LEU A 16 14.05 -2.47 5.44
CA LEU A 16 13.37 -1.25 5.02
C LEU A 16 14.39 -0.10 5.00
N ILE A 17 14.51 0.56 3.85
CA ILE A 17 15.47 1.65 3.62
C ILE A 17 14.72 2.96 3.39
N ILE A 18 15.01 3.96 4.21
CA ILE A 18 14.48 5.32 4.09
C ILE A 18 15.63 6.30 4.15
N LYS A 19 15.93 6.96 3.02
CA LYS A 19 17.14 7.80 2.88
C LYS A 19 18.40 7.00 3.24
N ASN A 20 19.09 7.40 4.31
CA ASN A 20 20.32 6.75 4.80
C ASN A 20 20.07 5.80 5.99
N VAL A 21 18.81 5.59 6.38
CA VAL A 21 18.45 4.71 7.51
C VAL A 21 18.03 3.35 6.98
N ARG A 22 18.59 2.29 7.56
CA ARG A 22 18.26 0.89 7.29
C ARG A 22 17.75 0.23 8.57
N THR A 23 16.71 -0.59 8.45
CA THR A 23 16.18 -1.36 9.58
C THR A 23 15.61 -2.69 9.12
N MET A 24 15.84 -3.75 9.90
CA MET A 24 15.28 -5.07 9.65
C MET A 24 13.82 -5.12 10.12
N VAL A 25 12.92 -5.59 9.26
CA VAL A 25 11.49 -5.67 9.54
C VAL A 25 10.90 -7.02 9.16
N LYS A 26 9.75 -7.33 9.76
CA LYS A 26 8.93 -8.49 9.47
C LYS A 26 7.54 -8.04 9.04
N LEU A 27 7.11 -8.42 7.85
CA LEU A 27 5.77 -8.16 7.35
C LEU A 27 4.87 -9.37 7.61
N THR A 28 3.75 -9.14 8.28
CA THR A 28 2.71 -10.13 8.54
C THR A 28 1.46 -9.80 7.74
N TYR A 29 0.80 -10.82 7.21
CA TYR A 29 -0.49 -10.66 6.54
C TYR A 29 -1.54 -10.15 7.52
N VAL A 30 -2.40 -9.22 7.10
CA VAL A 30 -3.53 -8.74 7.92
C VAL A 30 -4.85 -8.91 7.16
N SER A 31 -4.91 -8.43 5.92
CA SER A 31 -6.11 -8.46 5.06
C SER A 31 -5.76 -8.27 3.58
N GLY A 32 -6.70 -8.57 2.67
CA GLY A 32 -6.56 -8.36 1.22
C GLY A 32 -6.11 -9.62 0.46
N ASP A 33 -5.72 -9.48 -0.82
CA ASP A 33 -5.20 -10.61 -1.59
C ASP A 33 -3.71 -10.84 -1.29
N MET A 34 -3.42 -11.93 -0.57
CA MET A 34 -2.07 -12.32 -0.20
C MET A 34 -1.14 -12.51 -1.42
N ARG A 35 -1.66 -12.95 -2.57
CA ARG A 35 -0.85 -13.19 -3.77
C ARG A 35 -0.22 -11.89 -4.27
N VAL A 36 -0.92 -10.76 -4.13
CA VAL A 36 -0.40 -9.44 -4.50
C VAL A 36 0.86 -9.13 -3.69
N ALA A 37 0.80 -9.33 -2.37
CA ALA A 37 1.96 -9.14 -1.51
C ALA A 37 3.10 -10.09 -1.89
N MET A 38 2.80 -11.37 -2.11
CA MET A 38 3.81 -12.37 -2.51
C MET A 38 4.52 -12.01 -3.82
N HIS A 39 3.83 -11.43 -4.80
CA HIS A 39 4.42 -11.03 -6.08
C HIS A 39 5.14 -9.67 -6.02
N ALA A 40 4.68 -8.74 -5.17
CA ALA A 40 5.24 -7.40 -5.06
C ALA A 40 6.49 -7.31 -4.16
N LEU A 41 6.59 -8.20 -3.17
CA LEU A 41 7.69 -8.17 -2.21
C LEU A 41 9.00 -8.68 -2.85
N PRO A 42 10.12 -7.97 -2.65
CA PRO A 42 11.41 -8.38 -3.19
C PRO A 42 11.84 -9.68 -2.50
N ARG A 43 12.16 -10.73 -3.27
CA ARG A 43 12.51 -12.04 -2.70
C ARG A 43 14.00 -12.33 -2.66
N PHE A 44 14.81 -11.48 -3.29
CA PHE A 44 16.17 -11.82 -3.65
C PHE A 44 17.20 -10.82 -3.13
N GLU A 45 18.43 -11.35 -3.15
CA GLU A 45 19.74 -10.75 -2.89
C GLU A 45 20.11 -10.80 -1.42
N PRO A 46 21.41 -10.80 -1.02
CA PRO A 46 21.84 -11.53 0.18
C PRO A 46 21.01 -11.20 1.44
N VAL A 47 20.43 -9.98 1.50
CA VAL A 47 19.13 -9.74 2.16
C VAL A 47 18.20 -8.90 1.24
N PRO A 48 16.91 -9.26 1.05
CA PRO A 48 15.99 -8.45 0.24
C PRO A 48 15.64 -7.13 0.92
N ALA A 49 15.50 -6.05 0.14
CA ALA A 49 15.26 -4.70 0.67
C ALA A 49 14.11 -3.96 -0.04
N ILE A 50 13.30 -3.24 0.74
CA ILE A 50 12.29 -2.29 0.26
C ILE A 50 12.83 -0.86 0.44
N ILE A 51 12.91 -0.09 -0.65
CA ILE A 51 13.39 1.30 -0.63
C ILE A 51 12.20 2.26 -0.74
N LEU A 52 12.02 3.12 0.26
CA LEU A 52 10.96 4.14 0.24
C LEU A 52 11.42 5.38 -0.53
N CYS A 53 11.09 5.42 -1.83
CA CYS A 53 11.48 6.52 -2.73
C CYS A 53 10.47 7.68 -2.81
N ARG A 54 9.21 7.45 -2.44
CA ARG A 54 8.12 8.42 -2.59
C ARG A 54 7.24 8.44 -1.35
N ARG A 55 6.61 9.59 -1.09
CA ARG A 55 5.63 9.78 -0.02
C ARG A 55 4.31 10.24 -0.62
N LEU A 56 3.24 9.55 -0.28
CA LEU A 56 1.87 10.01 -0.54
C LEU A 56 1.39 10.84 0.66
N ARG A 57 0.77 12.00 0.41
CA ARG A 57 0.11 12.78 1.47
C ARG A 57 -1.23 12.13 1.77
N THR A 58 -1.42 11.69 3.02
CA THR A 58 -2.65 11.03 3.49
C THR A 58 -3.86 11.96 3.60
N ASN A 59 -3.67 13.26 3.38
CA ASN A 59 -4.77 14.23 3.25
C ASN A 59 -5.48 14.12 1.88
N ILE A 60 -4.99 13.24 0.99
CA ILE A 60 -5.77 12.75 -0.14
C ILE A 60 -6.77 11.78 0.48
N ASN A 61 -8.00 12.28 0.64
CA ASN A 61 -9.20 11.63 1.13
C ASN A 61 -9.21 10.11 0.99
N GLU A 62 -9.89 9.48 1.94
CA GLU A 62 -10.41 8.10 1.87
C GLU A 62 -10.99 7.74 0.47
N ASP A 63 -11.39 8.74 -0.32
CA ASP A 63 -11.71 8.71 -1.75
C ASP A 63 -10.76 7.86 -2.63
N PHE A 64 -9.44 7.87 -2.45
CA PHE A 64 -8.57 7.04 -3.31
C PHE A 64 -8.77 5.54 -3.07
N CYS A 65 -8.95 5.14 -1.80
CA CYS A 65 -9.28 3.77 -1.45
C CYS A 65 -10.69 3.37 -1.92
N TYR A 66 -11.65 4.31 -1.90
CA TYR A 66 -13.01 4.06 -2.37
C TYR A 66 -13.13 3.99 -3.90
N GLN A 67 -12.42 4.83 -4.65
CA GLN A 67 -12.44 4.85 -6.13
C GLN A 67 -11.96 3.52 -6.71
N VAL A 68 -10.83 2.99 -6.25
CA VAL A 68 -10.29 1.70 -6.74
C VAL A 68 -11.19 0.52 -6.38
N THR A 69 -11.93 0.61 -5.26
CA THR A 69 -12.88 -0.43 -4.84
C THR A 69 -14.17 -0.40 -5.67
N ALA A 70 -14.63 0.79 -6.08
CA ALA A 70 -15.80 0.97 -6.93
C ALA A 70 -15.56 0.50 -8.37
N GLU A 71 -14.37 0.73 -8.93
CA GLU A 71 -14.04 0.30 -10.29
C GLU A 71 -13.94 -1.24 -10.45
N ARG A 72 -13.62 -1.97 -9.38
CA ARG A 72 -13.46 -3.44 -9.41
C ARG A 72 -14.74 -4.23 -9.21
N LYS A 73 -15.82 -3.59 -8.76
CA LYS A 73 -17.18 -4.16 -8.70
C LYS A 73 -17.96 -3.55 -9.86
N GLY A 74 -17.92 -4.18 -11.04
CA GLY A 74 -18.57 -3.64 -12.24
C GLY A 74 -20.02 -3.20 -12.01
N VAL A 75 -20.52 -2.34 -12.92
CA VAL A 75 -21.87 -1.74 -12.95
C VAL A 75 -21.96 -0.43 -12.17
N GLY A 76 -22.19 0.66 -12.94
CA GLY A 76 -21.89 2.03 -12.53
C GLY A 76 -22.91 2.72 -11.64
N ILE A 77 -22.53 3.93 -11.22
CA ILE A 77 -23.45 4.98 -10.77
C ILE A 77 -22.88 6.32 -11.26
N ARG A 78 -23.67 7.05 -12.06
CA ARG A 78 -23.41 8.45 -12.40
C ARG A 78 -23.44 9.27 -11.10
N ILE A 79 -22.38 10.01 -10.80
CA ILE A 79 -22.47 11.11 -9.84
C ILE A 79 -22.11 12.39 -10.59
N GLY A 80 -23.11 13.27 -10.69
CA GLY A 80 -23.01 14.57 -11.35
C GLY A 80 -21.90 15.44 -10.77
N SER A 81 -21.38 16.31 -11.62
CA SER A 81 -20.24 17.20 -11.42
C SER A 81 -20.36 18.10 -10.18
N PRO A 82 -19.25 18.42 -9.50
CA PRO A 82 -19.04 19.75 -8.97
C PRO A 82 -18.36 20.61 -10.04
N LYS A 83 -19.08 21.63 -10.49
CA LYS A 83 -18.51 22.81 -11.16
C LYS A 83 -17.52 23.45 -10.17
N ASN A 84 -16.23 23.50 -10.51
CA ASN A 84 -15.33 24.64 -10.29
C ASN A 84 -13.88 24.25 -10.55
N GLY A 85 -13.24 25.02 -11.42
CA GLY A 85 -11.85 24.84 -11.83
C GLY A 85 -10.87 25.05 -10.68
N GLY A 86 -9.99 24.06 -10.49
CA GLY A 86 -8.72 24.24 -9.77
C GLY A 86 -7.58 24.22 -10.79
N LYS A 87 -6.89 25.34 -10.93
CA LYS A 87 -5.65 25.44 -11.71
C LYS A 87 -4.63 24.44 -11.16
N ILE A 88 -4.00 23.70 -12.06
CA ILE A 88 -2.82 22.90 -11.77
C ILE A 88 -1.62 23.83 -12.02
N ASP A 89 -0.95 24.28 -10.95
CA ASP A 89 0.34 24.93 -11.09
C ASP A 89 1.44 23.86 -11.06
N SER A 90 2.26 23.86 -12.12
CA SER A 90 3.46 23.02 -12.25
C SER A 90 4.57 23.54 -11.36
N ILE A 91 5.25 22.64 -10.64
CA ILE A 91 6.62 22.83 -10.15
C ILE A 91 7.50 21.79 -10.82
#